data_AF-A0A328PAL2-F1
#
_entry.id   AF-A0A328PAL2-F1
#
_cell.length_a   1.000
_cell.length_b   1.000
_cell.length_c   1.000
_cell.angle_alpha   90.00
_cell.angle_beta   90.00
_cell.angle_gamma   90.00
#
_symmetry.space_group_name_H-M   'P 1'
#
loop_
_entity.id
_entity.type
_entity.pdbx_description
1 polymer ?
#
loop_
_entity_poly.entity_id
_entity_poly.type
_entity_poly.pdbx_seq_one_letter_code
_entity_poly.pdbx_strand_id
1 'polypeptide(L)'
;MELPITRPTYISYGDELDFNKFLEKLARKKHNGFIRVTHASSEGHILIKDGIPIAASYDRYMKSKAMEKILEIINKMDTIIELFEVRESQIDYIIDINKVYKLEPTPPKIEKPTPTTEEKERPKITPVKEKPTPTTEEIPTEPETPEITEETEKIEKPLNREEVMKKYGLKDIDEEEVEKVLENYKGGAITTIDIERVELTLMNKIKKSIIGIPDIKSVEVMVFLENLPELEGDIKVLIERESKGLLSRLMGGAMKEEELKEHVNDIIEMEIKRTFRGYPKIIENFNVNIEIH
;
A
#
# COMPACT_ATOMS: atom_id res chain seq x y z
N MET A 1 -2.57 -3.87 -3.42
CA MET A 1 -3.11 -2.80 -2.57
C MET A 1 -2.16 -1.61 -2.70
N GLU A 2 -2.68 -0.42 -2.97
CA GLU A 2 -1.87 0.80 -3.07
C GLU A 2 -1.64 1.39 -1.68
N LEU A 3 -0.41 1.36 -1.19
CA LEU A 3 -0.07 1.75 0.17
C LEU A 3 1.04 2.80 0.16
N PRO A 4 1.11 3.67 1.17
CA PRO A 4 2.16 4.68 1.23
C PRO A 4 3.51 3.99 1.45
N ILE A 5 4.54 4.53 0.81
CA ILE A 5 5.93 4.10 1.00
C ILE A 5 6.40 4.76 2.30
N THR A 6 6.33 4.02 3.41
CA THR A 6 6.80 4.46 4.74
C THR A 6 7.71 3.40 5.33
N ARG A 7 8.51 3.73 6.36
CA ARG A 7 9.31 2.73 7.08
C ARG A 7 8.43 1.99 8.11
N PRO A 8 8.70 0.71 8.37
CA PRO A 8 7.97 0.00 9.40
C PRO A 8 8.36 0.52 10.78
N THR A 9 7.38 0.73 11.65
CA THR A 9 7.55 1.06 13.07
C THR A 9 7.78 -0.18 13.93
N TYR A 10 7.52 -1.38 13.38
CA TYR A 10 7.77 -2.67 14.03
C TYR A 10 8.07 -3.75 12.98
N ILE A 11 9.02 -4.64 13.28
CA ILE A 11 9.39 -5.80 12.44
C ILE A 11 9.51 -7.03 13.35
N SER A 12 9.03 -8.19 12.89
CA SER A 12 9.16 -9.48 13.59
C SER A 12 9.17 -10.64 12.61
N TYR A 13 9.79 -11.76 13.01
CA TYR A 13 9.56 -13.06 12.37
C TYR A 13 8.25 -13.67 12.84
N GLY A 14 7.64 -14.48 11.97
CA GLY A 14 6.33 -15.08 12.19
C GLY A 14 6.28 -16.07 13.35
N ASP A 15 7.34 -16.84 13.56
CA ASP A 15 7.47 -17.79 14.67
C ASP A 15 7.78 -17.12 16.02
N GLU A 16 8.19 -15.85 16.00
CA GLU A 16 8.48 -15.05 17.20
C GLU A 16 7.28 -14.22 17.67
N LEU A 17 6.22 -14.11 16.86
CA LEU A 17 5.06 -13.26 17.12
C LEU A 17 3.76 -14.05 17.30
N ASP A 18 3.10 -13.90 18.46
CA ASP A 18 1.70 -14.26 18.59
C ASP A 18 0.83 -13.20 17.87
N PHE A 19 0.48 -13.50 16.62
CA PHE A 19 -0.21 -12.54 15.75
C PHE A 19 -1.59 -12.10 16.30
N ASN A 20 -2.32 -12.98 16.99
CA ASN A 20 -3.61 -12.63 17.59
C ASN A 20 -3.42 -11.62 18.72
N LYS A 21 -2.46 -11.86 19.62
CA LYS A 21 -2.12 -10.89 20.69
C LYS A 21 -1.60 -9.58 20.13
N PHE A 22 -0.90 -9.62 18.99
CA PHE A 22 -0.43 -8.44 18.28
C PHE A 22 -1.61 -7.59 17.80
N LEU A 23 -2.59 -8.18 17.12
CA LEU A 23 -3.82 -7.50 16.70
C LEU A 23 -4.61 -6.93 17.89
N GLU A 24 -4.74 -7.67 18.99
CA GLU A 24 -5.37 -7.16 20.21
C GLU A 24 -4.67 -5.92 20.77
N LYS A 25 -3.33 -5.87 20.72
CA LYS A 25 -2.54 -4.71 21.15
C LYS A 25 -2.83 -3.50 20.24
N LEU A 26 -2.95 -3.70 18.94
CA LEU A 26 -3.30 -2.64 17.99
C LEU A 26 -4.74 -2.14 18.22
N ALA A 27 -5.69 -3.04 18.45
CA ALA A 27 -7.08 -2.73 18.82
C ALA A 27 -7.16 -1.85 20.08
N ARG A 28 -6.47 -2.25 21.16
CA ARG A 28 -6.42 -1.48 22.41
C ARG A 28 -5.85 -0.08 22.24
N LYS A 29 -4.89 0.09 21.33
CA LYS A 29 -4.25 1.38 21.03
C LYS A 29 -4.99 2.21 19.99
N LYS A 30 -6.07 1.68 19.40
CA LYS A 30 -6.76 2.29 18.24
C LYS A 30 -5.78 2.65 17.11
N HIS A 31 -4.85 1.74 16.82
CA HIS A 31 -3.76 2.03 15.89
C HIS A 31 -4.28 2.20 14.45
N ASN A 32 -3.77 3.20 13.75
CA ASN A 32 -4.01 3.42 12.31
C ASN A 32 -2.74 3.08 11.55
N GLY A 33 -2.86 2.27 10.51
CA GLY A 33 -1.68 1.76 9.84
C GLY A 33 -1.98 0.64 8.86
N PHE A 34 -0.93 -0.03 8.41
CA PHE A 34 -1.05 -1.30 7.72
C PHE A 34 0.03 -2.27 8.17
N ILE A 35 -0.26 -3.57 8.06
CA ILE A 35 0.72 -4.64 8.25
C ILE A 35 1.12 -5.14 6.86
N ARG A 36 2.41 -5.26 6.59
CA ARG A 36 2.95 -6.04 5.48
C ARG A 36 3.38 -7.40 5.99
N VAL A 37 3.04 -8.44 5.22
CA VAL A 37 3.40 -9.83 5.49
C VAL A 37 4.11 -10.38 4.27
N THR A 38 5.37 -10.76 4.44
CA THR A 38 6.20 -11.29 3.36
C THR A 38 6.58 -12.72 3.67
N HIS A 39 6.34 -13.64 2.74
CA HIS A 39 6.70 -15.05 2.86
C HIS A 39 7.17 -15.57 1.50
N ALA A 40 8.42 -16.03 1.44
CA ALA A 40 9.11 -16.36 0.20
C ALA A 40 9.02 -15.19 -0.82
N SER A 41 8.44 -15.43 -1.99
CA SER A 41 8.26 -14.42 -3.05
C SER A 41 6.89 -13.74 -3.02
N SER A 42 6.07 -14.01 -2.00
CA SER A 42 4.71 -13.49 -1.89
C SER A 42 4.64 -12.41 -0.81
N GLU A 43 3.85 -11.38 -1.11
CA GLU A 43 3.60 -10.25 -0.24
C GLU A 43 2.10 -10.07 -0.05
N GLY A 44 1.71 -9.74 1.18
CA GLY A 44 0.36 -9.37 1.54
C GLY A 44 0.32 -8.18 2.48
N HIS A 45 -0.87 -7.61 2.58
CA HIS A 45 -1.13 -6.39 3.31
C HIS A 45 -2.45 -6.47 4.05
N ILE A 46 -2.48 -5.91 5.26
CA ILE A 46 -3.68 -5.71 6.07
C ILE A 46 -3.77 -4.24 6.44
N LEU A 47 -4.79 -3.55 5.98
CA LEU A 47 -5.06 -2.16 6.37
C LEU A 47 -5.82 -2.14 7.71
N ILE A 48 -5.38 -1.29 8.64
CA ILE A 48 -5.91 -1.19 10.00
C ILE A 48 -6.39 0.25 10.25
N LYS A 49 -7.65 0.38 10.66
CA LYS A 49 -8.23 1.65 11.12
C LYS A 49 -8.81 1.46 12.53
N ASP A 50 -8.46 2.36 13.43
CA ASP A 50 -8.85 2.32 14.85
C ASP A 50 -8.53 0.96 15.50
N GLY A 51 -7.43 0.34 15.07
CA GLY A 51 -6.98 -0.97 15.52
C GLY A 51 -7.79 -2.16 14.98
N ILE A 52 -8.67 -1.94 14.01
CA ILE A 52 -9.49 -2.97 13.35
C ILE A 52 -8.97 -3.21 11.93
N PRO A 53 -8.72 -4.46 11.52
CA PRO A 53 -8.48 -4.81 10.12
C PRO A 53 -9.70 -4.46 9.25
N ILE A 54 -9.49 -3.69 8.19
CA ILE A 54 -10.58 -3.19 7.33
C ILE A 54 -10.38 -3.49 5.84
N ALA A 55 -9.18 -3.89 5.42
CA ALA A 55 -8.91 -4.36 4.06
C ALA A 55 -7.75 -5.36 4.07
N ALA A 56 -7.73 -6.28 3.11
CA ALA A 56 -6.67 -7.27 3.00
C ALA A 56 -6.37 -7.66 1.54
N SER A 57 -5.08 -7.89 1.24
CA SER A 57 -4.60 -8.46 -0.02
C SER A 57 -3.44 -9.41 0.24
N TYR A 58 -3.30 -10.47 -0.56
CA TYR A 58 -2.14 -11.36 -0.51
C TYR A 58 -1.95 -11.96 -1.89
N ASP A 59 -0.87 -11.59 -2.60
CA ASP A 59 -0.69 -11.95 -4.01
C ASP A 59 -1.96 -11.64 -4.84
N ARG A 60 -2.57 -12.64 -5.49
CA ARG A 60 -3.85 -12.51 -6.23
C ARG A 60 -5.10 -12.53 -5.36
N TYR A 61 -4.99 -12.86 -4.07
CA TYR A 61 -6.11 -12.97 -3.15
C TYR A 61 -6.47 -11.60 -2.56
N MET A 62 -7.76 -11.38 -2.28
CA MET A 62 -8.30 -10.13 -1.74
C MET A 62 -9.33 -10.42 -0.65
N LYS A 63 -9.62 -9.42 0.19
CA LYS A 63 -10.66 -9.45 1.22
C LYS A 63 -10.47 -10.65 2.17
N SER A 64 -11.53 -11.36 2.54
CA SER A 64 -11.48 -12.50 3.48
C SER A 64 -10.54 -13.62 3.01
N LYS A 65 -10.49 -13.90 1.70
CA LYS A 65 -9.58 -14.91 1.14
C LYS A 65 -8.10 -14.54 1.33
N ALA A 66 -7.77 -13.25 1.25
CA ALA A 66 -6.43 -12.79 1.56
C ALA A 66 -6.11 -12.95 3.05
N MET A 67 -7.06 -12.64 3.93
CA MET A 67 -6.89 -12.81 5.37
C MET A 67 -6.68 -14.28 5.74
N GLU A 68 -7.46 -15.20 5.16
CA GLU A 68 -7.28 -16.66 5.34
C GLU A 68 -5.86 -17.09 4.95
N LYS A 69 -5.39 -16.64 3.78
CA LYS A 69 -4.03 -16.95 3.28
C LYS A 69 -2.94 -16.41 4.19
N ILE A 70 -3.10 -15.20 4.71
CA ILE A 70 -2.15 -14.63 5.67
C ILE A 70 -2.13 -15.46 6.95
N LEU A 71 -3.30 -15.81 7.51
CA LEU A 71 -3.37 -16.61 8.74
C LEU A 71 -2.75 -18.01 8.59
N GLU A 72 -2.80 -18.60 7.39
CA GLU A 72 -2.13 -19.88 7.10
C GLU A 72 -0.59 -19.79 7.17
N ILE A 73 -0.01 -18.63 6.85
CA ILE A 73 1.45 -18.45 6.75
C ILE A 73 2.07 -17.68 7.91
N ILE A 74 1.27 -16.96 8.70
CA ILE A 74 1.75 -15.92 9.61
C ILE A 74 2.70 -16.44 10.69
N ASN A 75 2.57 -17.71 11.09
CA ASN A 75 3.38 -18.33 12.14
C ASN A 75 4.57 -19.15 11.59
N LYS A 76 4.86 -19.07 10.29
CA LYS A 76 6.01 -19.77 9.70
C LYS A 76 7.31 -18.99 9.96
N MET A 77 8.41 -19.70 10.14
CA MET A 77 9.73 -19.13 10.48
C MET A 77 10.28 -18.16 9.42
N ASP A 78 9.94 -18.39 8.16
CA ASP A 78 10.35 -17.59 7.00
C ASP A 78 9.32 -16.53 6.61
N THR A 79 8.38 -16.22 7.51
CA THR A 79 7.45 -15.11 7.35
C THR A 79 7.96 -13.88 8.10
N ILE A 80 8.00 -12.74 7.42
CA ILE A 80 8.33 -11.43 7.98
C ILE A 80 7.04 -10.62 8.14
N ILE A 81 6.88 -10.00 9.29
CA ILE A 81 5.72 -9.18 9.67
C ILE A 81 6.21 -7.76 9.98
N GLU A 82 5.68 -6.78 9.27
CA GLU A 82 6.07 -5.38 9.39
C GLU A 82 4.83 -4.51 9.63
N LEU A 83 4.88 -3.60 10.60
CA LEU A 83 3.81 -2.64 10.88
C LEU A 83 4.23 -1.25 10.43
N PHE A 84 3.32 -0.54 9.76
CA PHE A 84 3.52 0.82 9.30
C PHE A 84 2.44 1.70 9.89
N GLU A 85 2.83 2.82 10.50
CA GLU A 85 1.90 3.78 11.06
C GLU A 85 1.42 4.75 9.98
N VAL A 86 0.12 5.09 10.02
CA VAL A 86 -0.53 5.98 9.08
C VAL A 86 -1.38 6.97 9.85
N ARG A 87 -1.31 8.26 9.50
CA ARG A 87 -2.12 9.29 10.15
C ARG A 87 -3.60 9.07 9.87
N GLU A 88 -4.46 9.47 10.81
CA GLU A 88 -5.91 9.35 10.67
C GLU A 88 -6.45 10.06 9.41
N SER A 89 -5.85 11.19 9.02
CA SER A 89 -6.22 11.90 7.78
C SER A 89 -5.88 11.14 6.49
N GLN A 90 -4.89 10.24 6.54
CA GLN A 90 -4.43 9.46 5.39
C GLN A 90 -5.15 8.12 5.28
N ILE A 91 -5.60 7.55 6.41
CA ILE A 91 -6.22 6.22 6.41
C ILE A 91 -7.48 6.21 5.55
N ASP A 92 -8.29 7.26 5.58
CA ASP A 92 -9.53 7.36 4.80
C ASP A 92 -9.26 7.43 3.30
N TYR A 93 -8.22 8.16 2.89
CA TYR A 93 -7.76 8.20 1.51
C TYR A 93 -7.29 6.83 1.04
N ILE A 94 -6.48 6.14 1.85
CA ILE A 94 -5.94 4.81 1.52
C ILE A 94 -7.08 3.79 1.40
N ILE A 95 -8.11 3.86 2.24
CA ILE A 95 -9.30 3.02 2.10
C ILE A 95 -10.00 3.28 0.78
N ASP A 96 -10.11 4.56 0.39
CA ASP A 96 -10.88 4.95 -0.78
C ASP A 96 -10.26 4.48 -2.09
N ILE A 97 -8.92 4.47 -2.19
CA ILE A 97 -8.21 3.92 -3.36
C ILE A 97 -8.17 2.38 -3.32
N ASN A 98 -8.32 1.76 -2.14
CA ASN A 98 -8.26 0.31 -1.95
C ASN A 98 -9.62 -0.36 -1.74
N LYS A 99 -10.72 0.24 -2.21
CA LYS A 99 -12.10 -0.27 -2.01
C LYS A 99 -12.28 -1.74 -2.39
N VAL A 100 -11.60 -2.19 -3.42
CA VAL A 100 -11.66 -3.59 -3.91
C VAL A 100 -11.15 -4.60 -2.88
N TYR A 101 -10.31 -4.18 -1.94
CA TYR A 101 -9.72 -5.01 -0.89
C TYR A 101 -10.47 -4.95 0.44
N LYS A 102 -11.50 -4.09 0.56
CA LYS A 102 -12.22 -3.84 1.81
C LYS A 102 -12.89 -5.11 2.33
N LEU A 103 -12.68 -5.37 3.62
CA LEU A 103 -13.37 -6.44 4.35
C LEU A 103 -14.81 -6.04 4.58
N GLU A 104 -15.72 -6.98 4.38
CA GLU A 104 -17.11 -6.77 4.77
C GLU A 104 -17.20 -6.77 6.30
N PRO A 105 -17.95 -5.84 6.90
CA PRO A 105 -18.17 -5.87 8.33
C PRO A 105 -18.86 -7.18 8.67
N THR A 106 -18.15 -8.08 9.35
CA THR A 106 -18.76 -9.30 9.87
C THR A 106 -19.80 -8.86 10.90
N PRO A 107 -21.12 -9.07 10.67
CA PRO A 107 -22.08 -8.82 11.71
C PRO A 107 -21.67 -9.67 12.92
N PRO A 108 -21.74 -9.14 14.15
CA PRO A 108 -21.41 -9.92 15.32
C PRO A 108 -22.27 -11.18 15.29
N LYS A 109 -21.61 -12.35 15.13
CA LYS A 109 -22.26 -13.63 15.45
C LYS A 109 -22.55 -13.54 16.93
N ILE A 110 -23.78 -13.15 17.26
CA ILE A 110 -24.36 -13.44 18.55
C ILE A 110 -24.36 -14.96 18.60
N GLU A 111 -23.34 -15.54 19.23
CA GLU A 111 -23.44 -16.88 19.75
C GLU A 111 -24.60 -16.84 20.74
N LYS A 112 -25.79 -17.17 20.24
CA LYS A 112 -26.93 -17.44 21.09
C LYS A 112 -26.46 -18.54 22.04
N PRO A 113 -26.52 -18.33 23.36
CA PRO A 113 -26.15 -19.38 24.30
C PRO A 113 -27.00 -20.60 23.99
N THR A 114 -26.33 -21.70 23.68
CA THR A 114 -26.92 -23.01 23.42
C THR A 114 -27.76 -23.39 24.63
N PRO A 115 -29.09 -23.57 24.51
CA PRO A 115 -29.84 -24.27 25.53
C PRO A 115 -29.56 -25.76 25.35
N THR A 116 -28.94 -26.35 26.35
CA THR A 116 -28.89 -27.80 26.55
C THR A 116 -30.31 -28.35 26.72
N THR A 117 -30.45 -29.63 26.38
CA THR A 117 -31.49 -30.62 26.78
C THR A 117 -32.54 -30.98 25.72
N GLU A 118 -32.30 -32.16 25.13
CA GLU A 118 -33.20 -33.29 24.82
C GLU A 118 -34.69 -33.02 24.48
N GLU A 119 -35.20 -33.58 23.36
CA GLU A 119 -36.12 -34.74 23.39
C GLU A 119 -36.77 -35.05 21.99
N LYS A 120 -36.48 -36.27 21.50
CA LYS A 120 -37.28 -37.26 20.72
C LYS A 120 -37.93 -37.01 19.34
N GLU A 121 -37.99 -38.14 18.63
CA GLU A 121 -38.36 -38.46 17.25
C GLU A 121 -39.86 -38.49 16.86
N ARG A 122 -40.14 -38.13 15.58
CA ARG A 122 -41.06 -38.74 14.54
C ARG A 122 -42.62 -38.60 14.67
N PRO A 123 -43.44 -38.88 13.60
CA PRO A 123 -43.41 -38.47 12.16
C PRO A 123 -44.81 -38.29 11.44
N LYS A 124 -44.80 -37.92 10.14
CA LYS A 124 -45.84 -38.05 9.03
C LYS A 124 -47.12 -37.16 9.15
N ILE A 125 -47.79 -36.67 8.08
CA ILE A 125 -48.54 -37.36 6.98
C ILE A 125 -48.94 -36.33 5.87
N THR A 126 -48.90 -36.70 4.58
CA THR A 126 -49.63 -36.09 3.43
C THR A 126 -50.93 -36.85 3.10
N PRO A 127 -51.95 -36.24 2.46
CA PRO A 127 -52.39 -36.77 1.14
C PRO A 127 -53.05 -35.80 0.12
N VAL A 128 -52.56 -35.88 -1.13
CA VAL A 128 -53.17 -36.02 -2.51
C VAL A 128 -54.66 -35.70 -2.80
N LYS A 129 -54.94 -35.06 -3.97
CA LYS A 129 -55.91 -35.39 -5.10
C LYS A 129 -56.32 -34.10 -5.87
N GLU A 130 -56.66 -33.98 -7.17
CA GLU A 130 -56.73 -34.81 -8.39
C GLU A 130 -57.02 -33.88 -9.63
N LYS A 131 -56.62 -34.38 -10.83
CA LYS A 131 -56.77 -34.04 -12.29
C LYS A 131 -58.07 -33.34 -12.83
N PRO A 132 -58.22 -32.92 -14.15
CA PRO A 132 -57.73 -33.58 -15.41
C PRO A 132 -57.32 -32.76 -16.69
N THR A 133 -56.66 -33.51 -17.59
CA THR A 133 -56.15 -33.43 -19.01
C THR A 133 -57.22 -33.24 -20.13
N PRO A 134 -56.98 -33.30 -21.49
CA PRO A 134 -55.78 -33.65 -22.34
C PRO A 134 -55.53 -32.72 -23.59
N THR A 135 -54.45 -32.81 -24.38
CA THR A 135 -54.34 -33.63 -25.63
C THR A 135 -52.90 -33.68 -26.19
N THR A 136 -52.58 -34.88 -26.67
CA THR A 136 -51.41 -35.57 -27.25
C THR A 136 -50.73 -34.96 -28.49
N GLU A 137 -49.39 -35.13 -28.61
CA GLU A 137 -48.66 -35.84 -29.70
C GLU A 137 -47.13 -35.82 -29.44
N GLU A 138 -46.38 -36.65 -30.17
CA GLU A 138 -45.32 -37.56 -29.68
C GLU A 138 -43.84 -37.07 -29.73
N ILE A 139 -43.02 -37.81 -28.96
CA ILE A 139 -41.55 -37.79 -28.65
C ILE A 139 -40.75 -38.20 -29.94
N PRO A 140 -39.44 -37.90 -30.19
CA PRO A 140 -38.38 -38.20 -29.22
C PRO A 140 -36.99 -37.48 -29.19
N THR A 141 -36.46 -37.44 -27.94
CA THR A 141 -35.07 -37.64 -27.45
C THR A 141 -33.93 -36.72 -27.92
N GLU A 142 -33.35 -35.94 -26.99
CA GLU A 142 -32.01 -36.10 -26.36
C GLU A 142 -31.83 -35.03 -25.23
N PRO A 143 -31.16 -35.29 -24.09
CA PRO A 143 -31.21 -34.40 -22.92
C PRO A 143 -30.18 -33.26 -22.97
N GLU A 144 -30.65 -32.02 -22.80
CA GLU A 144 -29.84 -30.82 -22.56
C GLU A 144 -29.19 -30.86 -21.17
N THR A 145 -27.88 -30.58 -21.15
CA THR A 145 -27.11 -30.28 -19.94
C THR A 145 -27.06 -28.76 -19.75
N PRO A 146 -27.28 -28.19 -18.55
CA PRO A 146 -27.35 -26.75 -18.37
C PRO A 146 -26.00 -26.10 -18.04
N GLU A 147 -25.94 -24.79 -18.33
CA GLU A 147 -24.97 -23.77 -17.89
C GLU A 147 -23.55 -23.90 -18.51
N ILE A 148 -22.95 -22.84 -19.06
CA ILE A 148 -22.54 -21.60 -18.37
C ILE A 148 -22.49 -20.46 -19.41
N THR A 149 -23.26 -19.39 -19.20
CA THR A 149 -23.04 -18.11 -19.90
C THR A 149 -21.92 -17.35 -19.20
N GLU A 150 -20.82 -17.12 -19.91
CA GLU A 150 -19.73 -16.22 -19.52
C GLU A 150 -20.26 -14.79 -19.34
N GLU A 151 -20.45 -14.35 -18.09
CA GLU A 151 -20.48 -12.92 -17.77
C GLU A 151 -19.05 -12.39 -17.88
N THR A 152 -18.82 -11.65 -18.95
CA THR A 152 -17.61 -10.88 -19.19
C THR A 152 -17.53 -9.76 -18.15
N GLU A 153 -16.68 -9.93 -17.14
CA GLU A 153 -16.27 -8.84 -16.24
C GLU A 153 -15.67 -7.71 -17.09
N LYS A 154 -16.39 -6.58 -17.15
CA LYS A 154 -15.87 -5.34 -17.72
C LYS A 154 -14.68 -4.91 -16.87
N ILE A 155 -13.50 -5.03 -17.46
CA ILE A 155 -12.26 -4.42 -16.96
C ILE A 155 -12.50 -2.91 -16.91
N GLU A 156 -12.82 -2.38 -15.73
CA GLU A 156 -12.81 -0.93 -15.50
C GLU A 156 -11.36 -0.47 -15.68
N LYS A 157 -11.14 0.38 -16.70
CA LYS A 157 -9.85 1.03 -16.89
C LYS A 157 -9.51 1.86 -15.64
N PRO A 158 -8.23 1.92 -15.22
CA PRO A 158 -7.82 2.75 -14.10
C PRO A 158 -8.25 4.20 -14.36
N LEU A 159 -8.95 4.76 -13.37
CA LEU A 159 -9.43 6.14 -13.39
C LEU A 159 -8.27 7.10 -13.66
N ASN A 160 -8.49 8.05 -14.58
CA ASN A 160 -7.51 9.09 -14.87
C ASN A 160 -7.29 9.94 -13.59
N ARG A 161 -6.04 9.92 -13.09
CA ARG A 161 -5.57 10.62 -11.89
C ARG A 161 -6.00 12.09 -11.86
N GLU A 162 -5.97 12.79 -12.99
CA GLU A 162 -6.33 14.21 -13.06
C GLU A 162 -7.84 14.44 -12.82
N GLU A 163 -8.71 13.53 -13.25
CA GLU A 163 -10.17 13.66 -13.08
C GLU A 163 -10.60 13.42 -11.62
N VAL A 164 -9.87 12.55 -10.91
CA VAL A 164 -10.12 12.26 -9.49
C VAL A 164 -9.67 13.41 -8.61
N MET A 165 -8.49 13.98 -8.86
CA MET A 165 -7.98 15.16 -8.12
C MET A 165 -8.96 16.34 -8.19
N LYS A 166 -9.49 16.59 -9.38
CA LYS A 166 -10.48 17.66 -9.62
C LYS A 166 -11.82 17.43 -8.91
N LYS A 167 -12.27 16.18 -8.77
CA LYS A 167 -13.55 15.81 -8.16
C LYS A 167 -13.61 16.06 -6.66
N TYR A 168 -12.47 15.92 -5.96
CA TYR A 168 -12.38 16.08 -4.51
C TYR A 168 -11.80 17.45 -4.08
N GLY A 169 -11.63 18.39 -5.02
CA GLY A 169 -11.06 19.71 -4.73
C GLY A 169 -9.57 19.67 -4.35
N LEU A 170 -8.87 18.58 -4.69
CA LEU A 170 -7.43 18.46 -4.52
C LEU A 170 -6.77 19.25 -5.65
N LYS A 171 -6.17 20.38 -5.30
CA LYS A 171 -5.25 21.09 -6.18
C LYS A 171 -3.91 20.35 -6.16
N ASP A 172 -3.14 20.45 -7.25
CA ASP A 172 -1.72 20.10 -7.20
C ASP A 172 -1.07 20.76 -5.98
N ILE A 173 -0.13 20.03 -5.39
CA ILE A 173 0.69 20.43 -4.25
C ILE A 173 1.10 21.89 -4.47
N ASP A 174 0.82 22.78 -3.51
CA ASP A 174 1.29 24.17 -3.56
C ASP A 174 2.81 24.20 -3.30
N GLU A 175 3.58 23.56 -4.19
CA GLU A 175 5.04 23.49 -4.17
C GLU A 175 5.62 24.92 -4.19
N GLU A 176 4.92 25.87 -4.81
CA GLU A 176 5.29 27.28 -4.82
C GLU A 176 5.22 27.92 -3.42
N GLU A 177 4.21 27.62 -2.61
CA GLU A 177 4.12 28.13 -1.23
C GLU A 177 5.25 27.57 -0.36
N VAL A 178 5.52 26.26 -0.46
CA VAL A 178 6.63 25.60 0.25
C VAL A 178 7.97 26.23 -0.18
N GLU A 179 8.18 26.39 -1.48
CA GLU A 179 9.43 26.93 -2.02
C GLU A 179 9.66 28.38 -1.57
N LYS A 180 8.64 29.25 -1.61
CA LYS A 180 8.76 30.65 -1.16
C LYS A 180 9.17 30.79 0.31
N VAL A 181 8.67 29.90 1.18
CA VAL A 181 8.99 29.96 2.61
C VAL A 181 10.39 29.38 2.87
N LEU A 182 10.74 28.26 2.24
CA LEU A 182 12.06 27.63 2.41
C LEU A 182 13.20 28.42 1.76
N GLU A 183 12.94 29.15 0.67
CA GLU A 183 13.89 30.08 0.07
C GLU A 183 14.41 31.13 1.07
N ASN A 184 13.56 31.52 2.03
CA ASN A 184 13.88 32.53 3.04
C ASN A 184 14.32 31.93 4.38
N TYR A 185 14.40 30.60 4.50
CA TYR A 185 14.85 29.91 5.71
C TYR A 185 16.27 30.33 6.10
N LYS A 186 16.52 30.56 7.41
CA LYS A 186 17.79 31.06 7.97
C LYS A 186 18.39 30.17 9.08
N GLY A 187 17.85 28.98 9.30
CA GLY A 187 18.27 28.06 10.39
C GLY A 187 17.24 27.95 11.53
N GLY A 188 17.35 26.88 12.34
CA GLY A 188 16.43 26.55 13.44
C GLY A 188 15.19 25.76 13.01
N ALA A 189 14.25 25.54 13.92
CA ALA A 189 13.04 24.77 13.61
C ALA A 189 12.12 25.48 12.59
N ILE A 190 11.58 24.72 11.65
CA ILE A 190 10.54 25.16 10.71
C ILE A 190 9.18 25.08 11.43
N THR A 191 8.55 26.21 11.69
CA THR A 191 7.28 26.27 12.45
C THR A 191 6.06 26.58 11.59
N THR A 192 6.29 27.09 10.37
CA THR A 192 5.23 27.63 9.50
C THR A 192 4.81 26.70 8.37
N ILE A 193 5.64 25.69 8.06
CA ILE A 193 5.35 24.68 7.04
C ILE A 193 5.31 23.32 7.71
N ASP A 194 4.38 22.50 7.26
CA ASP A 194 4.33 21.08 7.56
C ASP A 194 5.58 20.38 7.02
N ILE A 195 6.37 19.77 7.92
CA ILE A 195 7.61 19.05 7.62
C ILE A 195 7.37 18.02 6.51
N GLU A 196 6.22 17.35 6.53
CA GLU A 196 5.86 16.30 5.57
C GLU A 196 5.70 16.85 4.15
N ARG A 197 5.27 18.11 4.02
CA ARG A 197 5.21 18.80 2.72
C ARG A 197 6.61 19.11 2.20
N VAL A 198 7.53 19.47 3.10
CA VAL A 198 8.93 19.73 2.76
C VAL A 198 9.61 18.44 2.31
N GLU A 199 9.44 17.35 3.06
CA GLU A 199 9.90 16.00 2.71
C GLU A 199 9.41 15.59 1.32
N LEU A 200 8.09 15.68 1.09
CA LEU A 200 7.48 15.30 -0.18
C LEU A 200 8.00 16.13 -1.35
N THR A 201 8.13 17.45 -1.16
CA THR A 201 8.62 18.36 -2.20
C THR A 201 10.08 18.05 -2.56
N LEU A 202 10.95 17.90 -1.55
CA LEU A 202 12.36 17.58 -1.74
C LEU A 202 12.54 16.21 -2.38
N MET A 203 11.79 15.21 -1.93
CA MET A 203 11.75 13.86 -2.50
C MET A 203 11.41 13.88 -4.00
N ASN A 204 10.35 14.60 -4.39
CA ASN A 204 9.92 14.69 -5.78
C ASN A 204 10.97 15.38 -6.67
N LYS A 205 11.57 16.47 -6.19
CA LYS A 205 12.63 17.20 -6.91
C LYS A 205 13.87 16.34 -7.15
N ILE A 206 14.33 15.64 -6.12
CA ILE A 206 15.48 14.73 -6.20
C ILE A 206 15.15 13.57 -7.16
N LYS A 207 14.01 12.90 -6.97
CA LYS A 207 13.59 11.76 -7.81
C LYS A 207 13.51 12.14 -9.28
N LYS A 208 12.88 13.28 -9.58
CA LYS A 208 12.75 13.81 -10.95
C LYS A 208 14.11 14.14 -11.58
N SER A 209 15.07 14.59 -10.80
CA SER A 209 16.41 14.93 -11.28
C SER A 209 17.24 13.67 -11.55
N ILE A 210 17.18 12.67 -10.67
CA ILE A 210 17.92 11.41 -10.81
C ILE A 210 17.36 10.56 -11.95
N ILE A 211 16.04 10.43 -12.09
CA ILE A 211 15.44 9.60 -13.16
C ILE A 211 15.78 10.12 -14.58
N GLY A 212 16.25 11.37 -14.70
CA GLY A 212 16.73 11.93 -15.96
C GLY A 212 18.13 11.46 -16.37
N ILE A 213 18.87 10.76 -15.50
CA ILE A 213 20.18 10.19 -15.81
C ILE A 213 19.99 8.98 -16.73
N PRO A 214 20.77 8.85 -17.83
CA PRO A 214 20.74 7.68 -18.70
C PRO A 214 20.99 6.35 -17.96
N ASP A 215 20.42 5.26 -18.46
CA ASP A 215 20.55 3.89 -17.94
C ASP A 215 19.92 3.63 -16.55
N ILE A 216 19.13 4.57 -16.03
CA ILE A 216 18.33 4.37 -14.82
C ILE A 216 16.93 3.89 -15.21
N LYS A 217 16.56 2.69 -14.73
CA LYS A 217 15.24 2.10 -14.95
C LYS A 217 14.22 2.62 -13.95
N SER A 218 14.60 2.69 -12.68
CA SER A 218 13.72 3.18 -11.62
C SER A 218 14.52 3.87 -10.51
N VAL A 219 13.88 4.84 -9.85
CA VAL A 219 14.44 5.56 -8.72
C VAL A 219 13.37 5.65 -7.63
N GLU A 220 13.76 5.25 -6.44
CA GLU A 220 13.02 5.50 -5.21
C GLU A 220 13.84 6.45 -4.35
N VAL A 221 13.21 7.54 -3.91
CA VAL A 221 13.82 8.51 -3.01
C VAL A 221 12.96 8.55 -1.78
N MET A 222 13.59 8.47 -0.62
CA MET A 222 12.97 8.69 0.68
C MET A 222 13.69 9.85 1.34
N VAL A 223 12.92 10.80 1.87
CA VAL A 223 13.42 11.96 2.62
C VAL A 223 12.72 11.95 3.97
N PHE A 224 13.51 11.99 5.04
CA PHE A 224 13.02 12.13 6.41
C PHE A 224 13.64 13.38 7.00
N LEU A 225 12.83 14.23 7.63
CA LEU A 225 13.28 15.46 8.26
C LEU A 225 12.92 15.43 9.75
N GLU A 226 13.90 15.74 10.58
CA GLU A 226 13.71 16.00 12.00
C GLU A 226 13.85 17.50 12.26
N ASN A 227 13.03 18.05 13.15
CA ASN A 227 12.85 19.51 13.25
C ASN A 227 13.05 20.07 14.66
N LEU A 228 13.75 19.35 15.54
CA LEU A 228 13.99 19.77 16.92
C LEU A 228 15.37 19.29 17.38
N PRO A 229 16.31 20.17 17.77
CA PRO A 229 16.23 21.64 17.85
C PRO A 229 16.52 22.38 16.53
N GLU A 230 17.14 21.71 15.57
CA GLU A 230 17.45 22.21 14.23
C GLU A 230 16.79 21.32 13.18
N LEU A 231 16.76 21.79 11.92
CA LEU A 231 16.32 20.94 10.82
C LEU A 231 17.48 20.03 10.40
N GLU A 232 17.27 18.74 10.53
CA GLU A 232 18.16 17.67 10.11
C GLU A 232 17.42 16.76 9.12
N GLY A 233 18.14 15.99 8.31
CA GLY A 233 17.50 15.11 7.37
C GLY A 233 18.28 13.86 6.97
N ASP A 234 17.56 12.77 6.75
CA ASP A 234 18.09 11.56 6.13
C ASP A 234 17.48 11.41 4.73
N ILE A 235 18.33 11.23 3.72
CA ILE A 235 17.91 10.95 2.36
C ILE A 235 18.43 9.57 1.97
N LYS A 236 17.51 8.68 1.63
CA LYS A 236 17.85 7.37 1.07
C LYS A 236 17.40 7.31 -0.39
N VAL A 237 18.31 6.93 -1.28
CA VAL A 237 18.04 6.76 -2.69
C VAL A 237 18.34 5.32 -3.10
N LEU A 238 17.34 4.67 -3.69
CA LEU A 238 17.46 3.36 -4.32
C LEU A 238 17.38 3.54 -5.83
N ILE A 239 18.38 3.06 -6.55
CA ILE A 239 18.47 3.17 -8.01
C ILE A 239 18.52 1.77 -8.59
N GLU A 240 17.59 1.46 -9.49
CA GLU A 240 17.65 0.26 -10.32
C GLU A 240 18.14 0.63 -11.72
N ARG A 241 19.19 -0.02 -12.20
CA ARG A 241 19.71 0.22 -13.54
C ARG A 241 19.02 -0.64 -14.59
N GLU A 242 19.02 -0.17 -15.82
CA GLU A 242 18.64 -1.03 -16.94
C GLU A 242 19.64 -2.20 -17.07
N SER A 243 19.12 -3.43 -17.09
CA SER A 243 19.94 -4.60 -17.40
C SER A 243 20.60 -4.42 -18.77
N LYS A 244 21.92 -4.64 -18.88
CA LYS A 244 22.72 -4.47 -20.11
C LYS A 244 22.07 -5.15 -21.33
N GLY A 245 21.22 -4.41 -22.04
CA GLY A 245 20.58 -4.78 -23.29
C GLY A 245 21.07 -3.91 -24.44
N LEU A 246 20.58 -4.18 -25.66
CA LEU A 246 21.06 -3.61 -26.94
C LEU A 246 21.18 -2.06 -26.99
N LEU A 247 20.49 -1.32 -26.11
CA LEU A 247 20.55 0.16 -26.02
C LEU A 247 21.82 0.69 -25.34
N SER A 248 22.43 -0.08 -24.43
CA SER A 248 23.65 0.30 -23.69
C SER A 248 24.89 0.54 -24.57
N ARG A 249 24.84 0.09 -25.83
CA ARG A 249 25.93 0.26 -26.82
C ARG A 249 25.85 1.58 -27.61
N LEU A 250 24.69 2.24 -27.63
CA LEU A 250 24.49 3.48 -28.41
C LEU A 250 24.79 4.75 -27.61
N MET A 251 24.69 4.72 -26.27
CA MET A 251 24.84 5.91 -25.41
C MET A 251 26.24 6.15 -24.83
N GLY A 252 27.25 5.40 -25.27
CA GLY A 252 28.63 5.63 -24.83
C GLY A 252 28.92 5.07 -23.44
N GLY A 253 28.53 3.81 -23.19
CA GLY A 253 28.93 3.07 -21.99
C GLY A 253 28.22 3.54 -20.72
N ALA A 254 27.61 2.60 -20.01
CA ALA A 254 26.97 2.90 -18.73
C ALA A 254 27.99 3.48 -17.75
N MET A 255 27.66 4.63 -17.13
CA MET A 255 28.46 5.27 -16.09
C MET A 255 28.81 4.24 -15.00
N LYS A 256 30.02 4.23 -14.46
CA LYS A 256 30.36 3.25 -13.41
C LYS A 256 29.54 3.51 -12.14
N GLU A 257 29.42 2.52 -11.27
CA GLU A 257 28.61 2.64 -10.05
C GLU A 257 29.12 3.77 -9.15
N GLU A 258 30.43 3.91 -9.00
CA GLU A 258 31.05 4.97 -8.19
C GLU A 258 30.80 6.35 -8.78
N GLU A 259 31.00 6.50 -10.09
CA GLU A 259 30.74 7.74 -10.84
C GLU A 259 29.26 8.13 -10.77
N LEU A 260 28.35 7.15 -10.83
CA LEU A 260 26.91 7.36 -10.69
C LEU A 260 26.54 7.79 -9.26
N LYS A 261 27.14 7.17 -8.24
CA LYS A 261 26.96 7.56 -6.83
C LYS A 261 27.39 9.00 -6.59
N GLU A 262 28.56 9.41 -7.11
CA GLU A 262 29.04 10.79 -7.03
C GLU A 262 28.07 11.76 -7.73
N HIS A 263 27.66 11.44 -8.95
CA HIS A 263 26.74 12.29 -9.71
C HIS A 263 25.37 12.45 -9.03
N VAL A 264 24.85 11.37 -8.43
CA VAL A 264 23.59 11.40 -7.68
C VAL A 264 23.73 12.22 -6.40
N ASN A 265 24.85 12.09 -5.68
CA ASN A 265 25.14 12.94 -4.53
C ASN A 265 25.13 14.43 -4.93
N ASP A 266 25.81 14.80 -6.03
CA ASP A 266 25.82 16.18 -6.54
C ASP A 266 24.41 16.72 -6.81
N ILE A 267 23.54 15.89 -7.39
CA ILE A 267 22.13 16.23 -7.64
C ILE A 267 21.40 16.49 -6.32
N ILE A 268 21.54 15.58 -5.35
CA ILE A 268 20.91 15.70 -4.04
C ILE A 268 21.38 16.99 -3.34
N GLU A 269 22.69 17.23 -3.33
CA GLU A 269 23.26 18.45 -2.76
C GLU A 269 22.66 19.71 -3.39
N MET A 270 22.56 19.73 -4.72
CA MET A 270 22.05 20.85 -5.47
C MET A 270 20.56 21.09 -5.18
N GLU A 271 19.75 20.04 -5.10
CA GLU A 271 18.33 20.17 -4.79
C GLU A 271 18.06 20.62 -3.34
N ILE A 272 18.88 20.18 -2.37
CA ILE A 272 18.85 20.71 -1.01
C ILE A 272 19.18 22.21 -1.03
N LYS A 273 20.30 22.61 -1.65
CA LYS A 273 20.73 24.02 -1.75
C LYS A 273 19.68 24.89 -2.44
N ARG A 274 19.01 24.37 -3.48
CA ARG A 274 17.92 25.07 -4.19
C ARG A 274 16.66 25.20 -3.35
N THR A 275 16.36 24.22 -2.52
CA THR A 275 15.19 24.22 -1.63
C THR A 275 15.40 25.19 -0.47
N PHE A 276 16.60 25.21 0.11
CA PHE A 276 16.94 26.06 1.26
C PHE A 276 17.91 27.20 0.87
N ARG A 277 17.57 27.98 -0.17
CA ARG A 277 18.49 29.00 -0.74
C ARG A 277 19.00 30.00 0.29
N GLY A 278 18.16 30.35 1.27
CA GLY A 278 18.48 31.29 2.32
C GLY A 278 19.51 30.79 3.34
N TYR A 279 19.77 29.48 3.37
CA TYR A 279 20.66 28.81 4.31
C TYR A 279 21.32 27.56 3.67
N PRO A 280 22.23 27.73 2.70
CA PRO A 280 22.80 26.63 1.92
C PRO A 280 23.69 25.68 2.74
N LYS A 281 24.16 26.10 3.92
CA LYS A 281 24.92 25.26 4.85
C LYS A 281 24.10 24.14 5.48
N ILE A 282 22.77 24.19 5.35
CA ILE A 282 21.87 23.15 5.86
C ILE A 282 22.24 21.76 5.36
N ILE A 283 22.90 21.68 4.20
CA ILE A 283 23.36 20.42 3.63
C ILE A 283 24.24 19.60 4.59
N GLU A 284 24.98 20.25 5.48
CA GLU A 284 25.83 19.59 6.47
C GLU A 284 25.00 18.80 7.51
N ASN A 285 23.71 19.13 7.64
CA ASN A 285 22.76 18.46 8.52
C ASN A 285 22.01 17.32 7.81
N PHE A 286 22.35 17.02 6.55
CA PHE A 286 21.74 15.94 5.78
C PHE A 286 22.69 14.74 5.68
N ASN A 287 22.17 13.57 6.04
CA ASN A 287 22.83 12.30 5.82
C ASN A 287 22.26 11.63 4.57
N VAL A 288 23.12 11.26 3.64
CA VAL A 288 22.71 10.73 2.32
C VAL A 288 23.23 9.31 2.14
N ASN A 289 22.31 8.39 1.84
CA ASN A 289 22.60 6.99 1.56
C ASN A 289 22.09 6.62 0.16
N ILE A 290 22.99 6.14 -0.71
CA ILE A 290 22.67 5.75 -2.09
C ILE A 290 22.98 4.27 -2.29
N GLU A 291 21.95 3.49 -2.64
CA GLU A 291 22.05 2.08 -3.01
C GLU A 291 21.72 1.94 -4.49
N ILE A 292 22.55 1.18 -5.21
CA ILE A 292 22.42 0.95 -6.65
C ILE A 292 22.32 -0.56 -6.89
N HIS A 293 21.34 -0.97 -7.68
CA HIS A 293 21.00 -2.36 -8.00
C HIS A 293 21.00 -2.59 -9.52
#